data_AF-A0A1E4TVL8-F1
#
_entry.id   AF-A0A1E4TVL8-F1
#
_cell.length_a   1.000
_cell.length_b   1.000
_cell.length_c   1.000
_cell.angle_alpha   90.00
_cell.angle_beta   90.00
_cell.angle_gamma   90.00
#
_symmetry.space_group_name_H-M   'P 1'
#
loop_
_entity.id
_entity.type
_entity.pdbx_description
1 polymer ?
#
loop_
_entity_poly.entity_id
_entity_poly.type
_entity_poly.pdbx_seq_one_letter_code
_entity_poly.pdbx_strand_id
1 'polypeptide(L)'
;SIYDKNLFRNNHDINLSSLSFLFSEMISLSQSNSKGIQHLEKKLNNLGYSIGIKYLELINLRENYINNLNSNKNYVNGRREIRIIELLQFIHTKVWKSLFGKIANNLEKSSDKLNEYMITDDEPIFSKFISIPKDFGDLNCCAFVAGIIEGITDSAYLQATVTAHTVASAEFPTRTVYLINFNEDVIKREKL
;
A
#
# COMPACT_ATOMS: atom_id res chain seq x y z
N SER A 1 -9.42 27.21 -23.08
CA SER A 1 -8.78 26.09 -23.79
C SER A 1 -8.65 24.88 -22.86
N ILE A 2 -8.54 23.65 -23.36
CA ILE A 2 -8.30 22.45 -22.51
C ILE A 2 -6.98 22.56 -21.75
N TYR A 3 -6.06 23.40 -22.24
CA TYR A 3 -4.79 23.80 -21.64
C TYR A 3 -4.93 24.76 -20.44
N ASP A 4 -6.09 25.39 -20.24
CA ASP A 4 -6.34 26.32 -19.11
C ASP A 4 -6.97 25.62 -17.90
N LYS A 5 -7.28 24.32 -18.03
CA LYS A 5 -7.80 23.54 -16.92
C LYS A 5 -6.63 23.15 -16.03
N ASN A 6 -6.74 23.49 -14.75
CA ASN A 6 -5.79 23.04 -13.74
C ASN A 6 -5.63 21.51 -13.83
N LEU A 7 -4.41 21.04 -14.11
CA LEU A 7 -4.06 19.61 -14.08
C LEU A 7 -4.24 19.03 -12.67
N PHE A 8 -4.35 19.89 -11.67
CA PHE A 8 -4.77 19.55 -10.33
C PHE A 8 -6.27 19.28 -10.30
N ARG A 9 -6.64 18.04 -10.63
CA ARG A 9 -7.89 17.48 -10.11
C ARG A 9 -7.70 17.30 -8.61
N ASN A 10 -8.44 18.06 -7.80
CA ASN A 10 -8.68 17.70 -6.41
C ASN A 10 -9.05 16.20 -6.35
N ASN A 11 -8.68 15.52 -5.28
CA ASN A 11 -9.09 14.13 -5.04
C ASN A 11 -10.60 14.04 -5.30
N HIS A 12 -10.97 13.34 -6.38
CA HIS A 12 -12.36 13.01 -6.62
C HIS A 12 -12.67 11.88 -5.66
N ASP A 13 -13.48 12.15 -4.65
CA ASP A 13 -13.97 11.11 -3.76
C ASP A 13 -14.82 10.15 -4.59
N ILE A 14 -14.32 8.93 -4.75
CA ILE A 14 -15.06 7.84 -5.38
C ILE A 14 -15.91 7.20 -4.30
N ASN A 15 -17.17 6.89 -4.63
CA ASN A 15 -18.03 6.16 -3.71
C ASN A 15 -17.39 4.80 -3.37
N LEU A 16 -17.24 4.52 -2.09
CA LEU A 16 -16.66 3.30 -1.57
C LEU A 16 -17.37 2.04 -2.08
N SER A 17 -18.69 2.11 -2.30
CA SER A 17 -19.45 1.01 -2.90
C SER A 17 -19.00 0.70 -4.32
N SER A 18 -18.69 1.71 -5.13
CA SER A 18 -18.18 1.52 -6.50
C SER A 18 -16.82 0.83 -6.51
N LEU A 19 -15.93 1.22 -5.59
CA LEU A 19 -14.65 0.54 -5.40
C LEU A 19 -14.84 -0.91 -4.96
N SER A 20 -15.78 -1.15 -4.04
CA SER A 20 -16.06 -2.49 -3.50
C SER A 20 -16.58 -3.43 -4.59
N PHE A 21 -17.51 -2.99 -5.45
CA PHE A 21 -18.00 -3.79 -6.57
C PHE A 21 -16.91 -4.07 -7.60
N LEU A 22 -16.11 -3.06 -7.98
CA LEU A 22 -15.00 -3.25 -8.90
C LEU A 22 -13.99 -4.27 -8.36
N PHE A 23 -13.63 -4.13 -7.08
CA PHE A 23 -12.65 -5.00 -6.45
C PHE A 23 -13.17 -6.43 -6.25
N SER A 24 -14.46 -6.59 -5.92
CA SER A 24 -15.12 -7.90 -5.89
C SER A 24 -15.03 -8.61 -7.25
N GLU A 25 -15.26 -7.89 -8.34
CA GLU A 25 -15.14 -8.45 -9.69
C GLU A 25 -13.67 -8.77 -10.05
N MET A 26 -12.72 -7.94 -9.63
CA MET A 26 -11.29 -8.23 -9.80
C MET A 26 -10.88 -9.54 -9.10
N ILE A 27 -11.42 -9.82 -7.90
CA ILE A 27 -11.18 -11.08 -7.18
C ILE A 27 -11.82 -12.24 -7.94
N SER A 28 -13.08 -12.11 -8.34
CA SER A 28 -13.83 -13.12 -9.12
C SER A 28 -13.07 -13.50 -10.41
N LEU A 29 -12.62 -12.50 -11.17
CA LEU A 29 -11.82 -12.70 -12.39
C LEU A 29 -10.45 -13.31 -12.10
N SER A 30 -9.84 -12.95 -10.98
CA SER A 30 -8.54 -13.51 -10.59
C SER A 30 -8.67 -14.98 -10.20
N GLN A 31 -9.78 -15.34 -9.56
CA GLN A 31 -10.08 -16.71 -9.14
C GLN A 31 -10.31 -17.63 -10.33
N SER A 32 -11.15 -17.25 -11.30
CA SER A 32 -11.48 -18.08 -12.48
C SER A 32 -10.24 -18.50 -13.28
N ASN A 33 -9.17 -17.72 -13.17
CA ASN A 33 -7.88 -17.94 -13.82
C ASN A 33 -6.82 -18.55 -12.88
N SER A 34 -7.16 -18.92 -11.65
CA SER A 34 -6.23 -19.41 -10.62
C SER A 34 -6.56 -20.84 -10.19
N LYS A 35 -5.53 -21.61 -9.84
CA LYS A 35 -5.66 -23.03 -9.43
C LYS A 35 -5.69 -23.23 -7.91
N GLY A 36 -5.59 -22.16 -7.10
CA GLY A 36 -5.56 -22.22 -5.64
C GLY A 36 -5.41 -20.86 -4.95
N ILE A 37 -5.62 -20.83 -3.64
CA ILE A 37 -5.66 -19.59 -2.82
C ILE A 37 -4.33 -18.83 -2.86
N GLN A 38 -3.19 -19.51 -2.69
CA GLN A 38 -1.88 -18.83 -2.73
C GLN A 38 -1.60 -18.20 -4.10
N HIS A 39 -2.06 -18.83 -5.18
CA HIS A 39 -1.93 -18.26 -6.52
C HIS A 39 -2.84 -17.05 -6.72
N LEU A 40 -4.04 -17.09 -6.14
CA LEU A 40 -4.97 -15.96 -6.12
C LEU A 40 -4.35 -14.76 -5.35
N GLU A 41 -3.82 -14.99 -4.15
CA GLU A 41 -3.13 -13.97 -3.36
C GLU A 41 -1.93 -13.38 -4.10
N LYS A 42 -1.11 -14.22 -4.74
CA LYS A 42 0.01 -13.75 -5.57
C LYS A 42 -0.47 -12.88 -6.74
N LYS A 43 -1.58 -13.26 -7.39
CA LYS A 43 -2.16 -12.47 -8.49
C LYS A 43 -2.69 -11.13 -7.99
N LEU A 44 -3.34 -11.10 -6.82
CA LEU A 44 -3.78 -9.86 -6.18
C LEU A 44 -2.60 -8.98 -5.78
N ASN A 45 -1.54 -9.55 -5.22
CA ASN A 45 -0.29 -8.83 -4.93
C ASN A 45 0.27 -8.21 -6.22
N ASN A 46 0.42 -8.96 -7.31
CA ASN A 46 0.95 -8.43 -8.58
C ASN A 46 0.14 -7.24 -9.14
N LEU A 47 -1.20 -7.26 -8.97
CA LEU A 47 -2.06 -6.14 -9.35
C LEU A 47 -1.77 -4.91 -8.49
N GLY A 48 -1.61 -5.09 -7.18
CA GLY A 48 -1.20 -4.04 -6.24
C GLY A 48 0.20 -3.50 -6.54
N TYR A 49 1.16 -4.38 -6.82
CA TYR A 49 2.55 -4.07 -7.16
C TYR A 49 2.64 -3.13 -8.36
N SER A 50 1.87 -3.41 -9.41
CA SER A 50 1.82 -2.56 -10.61
C SER A 50 1.31 -1.14 -10.33
N ILE A 51 0.47 -0.99 -9.29
CA ILE A 51 0.00 0.32 -8.80
C ILE A 51 1.10 0.96 -7.95
N GLY A 52 1.67 0.21 -7.00
CA GLY A 52 2.72 0.66 -6.09
C GLY A 52 3.92 1.30 -6.80
N ILE A 53 4.39 0.66 -7.88
CA ILE A 53 5.52 1.17 -8.69
C ILE A 53 5.29 2.63 -9.13
N LYS A 54 4.08 2.92 -9.61
CA LYS A 54 3.70 4.23 -10.16
C LYS A 54 3.32 5.21 -9.05
N TYR A 55 2.87 4.71 -7.92
CA TYR A 55 2.26 5.50 -6.86
C TYR A 55 3.26 6.37 -6.10
N LEU A 56 4.50 5.87 -5.91
CA LEU A 56 5.57 6.60 -5.24
C LEU A 56 5.85 7.96 -5.91
N GLU A 57 6.04 7.96 -7.22
CA GLU A 57 6.30 9.18 -7.99
C GLU A 57 5.10 10.13 -7.98
N LEU A 58 3.89 9.57 -8.13
CA LEU A 58 2.66 10.35 -8.20
C LEU A 58 2.37 11.10 -6.89
N ILE A 59 2.57 10.48 -5.72
CA ILE A 59 2.39 11.18 -4.43
C ILE A 59 3.41 12.31 -4.29
N ASN A 60 4.69 12.03 -4.56
CA ASN A 60 5.74 13.02 -4.41
C ASN A 60 5.53 14.22 -5.34
N LEU A 61 5.09 14.00 -6.57
CA LEU A 61 4.73 15.07 -7.50
C LEU A 61 3.57 15.92 -6.99
N ARG A 62 2.51 15.29 -6.45
CA ARG A 62 1.35 16.00 -5.89
C ARG A 62 1.73 16.84 -4.67
N GLU A 63 2.48 16.27 -3.73
CA GLU A 63 2.91 17.01 -2.53
C GLU A 63 3.81 18.19 -2.89
N ASN A 64 4.77 17.99 -3.80
CA ASN A 64 5.63 19.06 -4.27
C ASN A 64 4.84 20.19 -4.94
N TYR A 65 3.85 19.86 -5.78
CA TYR A 65 3.01 20.88 -6.40
C TYR A 65 2.21 21.69 -5.36
N ILE A 66 1.56 21.03 -4.39
CA ILE A 66 0.79 21.71 -3.33
C ILE A 66 1.70 22.65 -2.52
N ASN A 67 2.91 22.20 -2.19
CA ASN A 67 3.88 23.01 -1.46
C ASN A 67 4.30 24.25 -2.26
N ASN A 68 4.55 24.11 -3.56
CA ASN A 68 4.89 25.23 -4.45
C ASN A 68 3.72 26.22 -4.63
N LEU A 69 2.46 25.76 -4.54
CA LEU A 69 1.30 26.64 -4.60
C LEU A 69 1.11 27.45 -3.30
N ASN A 70 1.37 26.83 -2.15
CA ASN A 70 1.13 27.42 -0.83
C ASN A 70 2.33 28.20 -0.27
N SER A 71 3.53 28.07 -0.87
CA SER A 71 4.73 28.81 -0.48
C SER A 71 5.30 29.59 -1.66
N ASN A 72 5.62 30.87 -1.45
CA ASN A 72 6.42 31.72 -2.36
C ASN A 72 7.89 31.25 -2.50
N LYS A 73 8.17 29.98 -2.20
CA LYS A 73 9.50 29.39 -2.28
C LYS A 73 9.39 28.13 -3.13
N ASN A 74 10.14 28.10 -4.23
CA ASN A 74 10.28 26.95 -5.12
C ASN A 74 11.08 25.82 -4.44
N TYR A 75 10.57 25.24 -3.35
CA TYR A 75 11.16 24.04 -2.76
C TYR A 75 10.59 22.81 -3.45
N VAL A 76 11.41 22.21 -4.32
CA VAL A 76 11.19 20.84 -4.77
C VAL A 76 11.66 19.92 -3.65
N ASN A 77 10.74 19.46 -2.79
CA ASN A 77 11.00 18.33 -1.89
C ASN A 77 10.93 17.02 -2.69
N GLY A 78 11.81 16.90 -3.69
CA GLY A 78 12.03 15.67 -4.47
C GLY A 78 13.00 14.73 -3.76
N ARG A 79 13.09 14.79 -2.43
CA ARG A 79 13.96 13.90 -1.67
C ARG A 79 13.31 12.53 -1.64
N ARG A 80 13.89 11.61 -2.40
CA ARG A 80 13.57 10.19 -2.31
C ARG A 80 14.04 9.70 -0.95
N GLU A 81 13.15 9.05 -0.21
CA GLU A 81 13.52 8.41 1.05
C GLU A 81 14.52 7.29 0.75
N ILE A 82 15.71 7.40 1.33
CA ILE A 82 16.82 6.45 1.12
C ILE A 82 17.04 5.54 2.32
N ARG A 83 16.42 5.85 3.46
CA ARG A 83 16.49 5.05 4.69
C ARG A 83 15.22 4.21 4.81
N ILE A 84 15.36 2.98 5.28
CA ILE A 84 14.21 2.07 5.46
C ILE A 84 13.13 2.72 6.34
N ILE A 85 13.52 3.28 7.50
CA ILE A 85 12.55 3.83 8.45
C ILE A 85 11.81 5.05 7.88
N GLU A 86 12.49 5.91 7.12
CA GLU A 86 11.89 7.08 6.49
C GLU A 86 10.87 6.67 5.43
N LEU A 87 11.21 5.68 4.59
CA LEU A 87 10.29 5.13 3.60
C LEU A 87 9.06 4.51 4.27
N LEU A 88 9.26 3.70 5.32
CA LEU A 88 8.13 3.06 6.01
C LEU A 88 7.24 4.08 6.72
N GLN A 89 7.80 5.14 7.31
CA GLN A 89 7.04 6.25 7.87
C GLN A 89 6.25 7.01 6.80
N PHE A 90 6.85 7.22 5.63
CA PHE A 90 6.15 7.78 4.48
C PHE A 90 4.98 6.90 4.03
N ILE A 91 5.16 5.57 3.97
CA ILE A 91 4.08 4.63 3.62
C ILE A 91 2.97 4.67 4.68
N HIS A 92 3.35 4.56 5.96
CA HIS A 92 2.44 4.57 7.11
C HIS A 92 1.57 5.84 7.17
N THR A 93 2.13 7.00 6.80
CA THR A 93 1.46 8.30 6.93
C THR A 93 0.87 8.79 5.60
N LYS A 94 1.71 9.06 4.61
CA LYS A 94 1.32 9.76 3.38
C LYS A 94 0.58 8.83 2.42
N VAL A 95 1.16 7.65 2.15
CA VAL A 95 0.56 6.65 1.26
C VAL A 95 -0.76 6.16 1.85
N TRP A 96 -0.77 5.79 3.13
CA TRP A 96 -1.98 5.31 3.80
C TRP A 96 -3.10 6.34 3.77
N LYS A 97 -2.81 7.60 4.13
CA LYS A 97 -3.80 8.68 4.08
C LYS A 97 -4.31 8.94 2.67
N SER A 98 -3.42 8.87 1.67
CA SER A 98 -3.78 9.09 0.27
C SER A 98 -4.64 7.95 -0.30
N LEU A 99 -4.43 6.70 0.12
CA LEU A 99 -5.21 5.55 -0.35
C LEU A 99 -6.51 5.35 0.44
N PHE A 100 -6.48 5.58 1.75
CA PHE A 100 -7.51 5.12 2.68
C PHE A 100 -8.11 6.24 3.54
N GLY A 101 -7.66 7.49 3.39
CA GLY A 101 -8.16 8.64 4.15
C GLY A 101 -7.71 8.69 5.61
N LYS A 102 -6.97 7.68 6.09
CA LYS A 102 -6.42 7.58 7.45
C LYS A 102 -4.95 7.18 7.44
N ILE A 103 -4.24 7.52 8.51
CA ILE A 103 -2.89 7.00 8.78
C ILE A 103 -3.03 5.53 9.19
N ALA A 104 -2.02 4.70 8.91
CA ALA A 104 -1.99 3.33 9.43
C ALA A 104 -1.99 3.33 10.97
N ASN A 105 -2.43 2.24 11.57
CA ASN A 105 -2.61 2.16 13.02
C ASN A 105 -1.27 2.01 13.75
N ASN A 106 -0.32 1.29 13.15
CA ASN A 106 0.98 1.06 13.77
C ASN A 106 2.08 0.78 12.74
N LEU A 107 3.33 1.09 13.12
CA LEU A 107 4.56 0.75 12.41
C LEU A 107 5.58 0.22 13.42
N GLU A 108 5.95 -1.05 13.29
CA GLU A 108 6.85 -1.74 14.22
C GLU A 108 8.03 -2.38 13.48
N LYS A 109 9.16 -2.49 14.17
CA LYS A 109 10.29 -3.31 13.73
C LYS A 109 10.28 -4.61 14.52
N SER A 110 10.52 -5.73 13.84
CA SER A 110 10.64 -7.03 14.51
C SER A 110 11.80 -7.00 15.52
N SER A 111 11.56 -7.56 16.70
CA SER A 111 12.58 -7.70 17.74
C SER A 111 13.55 -8.84 17.43
N ASP A 112 13.06 -9.86 16.71
CA ASP A 112 13.81 -11.08 16.44
C ASP A 112 14.63 -10.98 15.15
N LYS A 113 14.15 -10.25 14.15
CA LYS A 113 14.79 -10.16 12.83
C LYS A 113 15.01 -8.73 12.38
N LEU A 114 16.25 -8.41 12.03
CA LEU A 114 16.66 -7.05 11.64
C LEU A 114 16.05 -6.57 10.32
N ASN A 115 15.68 -7.49 9.45
CA ASN A 115 15.11 -7.25 8.12
C ASN A 115 13.58 -7.19 8.11
N GLU A 116 12.91 -7.44 9.24
CA GLU A 116 11.46 -7.50 9.31
C GLU A 116 10.87 -6.25 9.96
N TYR A 117 9.89 -5.68 9.27
CA TYR A 117 9.09 -4.55 9.72
C TYR A 117 7.61 -4.88 9.50
N MET A 118 6.74 -4.22 10.26
CA MET A 118 5.31 -4.50 10.27
C MET A 118 4.52 -3.20 10.21
N ILE A 119 3.58 -3.10 9.28
CA ILE A 119 2.54 -2.06 9.29
C ILE A 119 1.23 -2.72 9.68
N THR A 120 0.50 -2.13 10.63
CA THR A 120 -0.82 -2.64 11.05
C THR A 120 -1.93 -1.72 10.57
N ASP A 121 -3.00 -2.32 10.05
CA ASP A 121 -4.30 -1.66 9.86
C ASP A 121 -5.37 -2.44 10.60
N ASP A 122 -6.06 -1.78 11.54
CA ASP A 122 -7.08 -2.41 12.37
C ASP A 122 -8.42 -2.58 11.61
N GLU A 123 -8.66 -1.72 10.62
CA GLU A 123 -9.88 -1.73 9.79
C GLU A 123 -9.52 -1.53 8.32
N PRO A 124 -8.87 -2.52 7.68
CA PRO A 124 -8.51 -2.43 6.28
C PRO A 124 -9.77 -2.39 5.42
N ILE A 125 -9.86 -1.36 4.56
CA ILE A 125 -11.05 -1.11 3.72
C ILE A 125 -11.39 -2.32 2.85
N PHE A 126 -10.39 -3.00 2.32
CA PHE A 126 -10.57 -4.19 1.50
C PHE A 126 -11.02 -5.43 2.28
N SER A 127 -10.95 -5.47 3.61
CA SER A 127 -11.55 -6.58 4.38
C SER A 127 -12.99 -6.27 4.81
N LYS A 128 -13.40 -5.00 4.80
CA LYS A 128 -14.69 -4.55 5.36
C LYS A 128 -15.88 -4.75 4.41
N PHE A 129 -15.66 -4.67 3.10
CA PHE A 129 -16.75 -4.61 2.10
C PHE A 129 -16.81 -5.81 1.16
N ILE A 130 -15.97 -6.83 1.37
CA ILE A 130 -15.94 -8.01 0.53
C ILE A 130 -16.55 -9.16 1.30
N SER A 131 -17.77 -9.53 0.91
CA SER A 131 -18.36 -10.81 1.30
C SER A 131 -17.66 -11.91 0.52
N ILE A 132 -16.54 -12.38 1.04
CA ILE A 132 -15.83 -13.55 0.50
C ILE A 132 -16.81 -14.73 0.54
N PRO A 133 -17.22 -15.32 -0.60
CA PRO A 133 -18.16 -16.43 -0.57
C PRO A 133 -17.55 -17.63 0.18
N LYS A 134 -18.37 -18.48 0.78
CA LYS A 134 -17.90 -19.54 1.70
C LYS A 134 -16.88 -20.51 1.07
N ASP A 135 -16.88 -20.64 -0.24
CA ASP A 135 -15.97 -21.49 -1.01
C ASP A 135 -14.53 -20.92 -1.14
N PHE A 136 -14.30 -19.69 -0.68
CA PHE A 136 -13.07 -18.93 -0.89
C PHE A 136 -12.12 -18.95 0.34
N GLY A 137 -12.53 -19.59 1.44
CA GLY A 137 -11.67 -19.85 2.62
C GLY A 137 -11.06 -18.60 3.26
N ASP A 138 -9.89 -18.76 3.89
CA ASP A 138 -9.09 -17.71 4.53
C ASP A 138 -8.32 -16.83 3.50
N LEU A 139 -8.93 -16.51 2.36
CA LEU A 139 -8.31 -15.63 1.36
C LEU A 139 -7.98 -14.27 1.98
N ASN A 140 -6.71 -13.87 1.96
CA ASN A 140 -6.35 -12.53 2.39
C ASN A 140 -6.40 -11.52 1.23
N CYS A 141 -7.55 -10.86 1.07
CA CYS A 141 -7.71 -9.78 0.09
C CYS A 141 -6.73 -8.62 0.28
N CYS A 142 -6.18 -8.45 1.50
CA CYS A 142 -5.14 -7.46 1.77
C CYS A 142 -3.80 -7.80 1.11
N ALA A 143 -3.63 -8.98 0.48
CA ALA A 143 -2.50 -9.26 -0.40
C ALA A 143 -2.37 -8.21 -1.53
N PHE A 144 -3.49 -7.63 -1.98
CA PHE A 144 -3.47 -6.49 -2.91
C PHE A 144 -2.76 -5.27 -2.33
N VAL A 145 -3.02 -4.91 -1.07
CA VAL A 145 -2.36 -3.79 -0.39
C VAL A 145 -0.89 -4.12 -0.09
N ALA A 146 -0.58 -5.36 0.29
CA ALA A 146 0.80 -5.84 0.41
C ALA A 146 1.59 -5.61 -0.89
N GLY A 147 0.99 -5.94 -2.04
CA GLY A 147 1.59 -5.65 -3.35
C GLY A 147 1.84 -4.16 -3.59
N ILE A 148 0.93 -3.27 -3.19
CA ILE A 148 1.15 -1.81 -3.31
C ILE A 148 2.40 -1.40 -2.51
N ILE A 149 2.53 -1.87 -1.27
CA ILE A 149 3.69 -1.60 -0.41
C ILE A 149 4.96 -2.12 -1.09
N GLU A 150 4.94 -3.36 -1.57
CA GLU A 150 6.05 -4.01 -2.28
C GLU A 150 6.50 -3.22 -3.51
N GLY A 151 5.55 -2.75 -4.32
CA GLY A 151 5.86 -1.92 -5.50
C GLY A 151 6.47 -0.57 -5.13
N ILE A 152 6.08 0.02 -3.99
CA ILE A 152 6.66 1.27 -3.51
C ILE A 152 8.09 1.04 -3.00
N THR A 153 8.32 -0.03 -2.24
CA THR A 153 9.66 -0.37 -1.73
C THR A 153 10.64 -0.66 -2.87
N ASP A 154 10.17 -1.36 -3.91
CA ASP A 154 10.97 -1.63 -5.10
C ASP A 154 11.27 -0.37 -5.90
N SER A 155 10.28 0.50 -6.14
CA SER A 155 10.51 1.82 -6.79
C SER A 155 11.44 2.74 -5.99
N ALA A 156 11.53 2.55 -4.67
CA ALA A 156 12.46 3.27 -3.81
C ALA A 156 13.88 2.68 -3.80
N TYR A 157 14.12 1.58 -4.53
CA TYR A 157 15.35 0.77 -4.49
C TYR A 157 15.64 0.15 -3.11
N LEU A 158 14.60 -0.14 -2.34
CA LEU A 158 14.65 -0.80 -1.05
C LEU A 158 13.90 -2.13 -1.14
N GLN A 159 14.43 -3.08 -1.94
CA GLN A 159 13.69 -4.29 -2.27
C GLN A 159 13.28 -5.10 -1.04
N ALA A 160 12.02 -5.52 -1.03
CA ALA A 160 11.43 -6.28 0.05
C ALA A 160 10.36 -7.25 -0.49
N THR A 161 10.11 -8.33 0.23
CA THR A 161 8.90 -9.14 0.05
C THR A 161 7.86 -8.70 1.06
N VAL A 162 6.61 -8.49 0.63
CA VAL A 162 5.54 -8.05 1.52
C VAL A 162 4.39 -9.06 1.53
N THR A 163 4.01 -9.51 2.71
CA THR A 163 2.87 -10.41 2.92
C THR A 163 1.84 -9.80 3.85
N ALA A 164 0.57 -10.15 3.66
CA ALA A 164 -0.52 -9.73 4.54
C ALA A 164 -0.97 -10.89 5.41
N HIS A 165 -1.19 -10.64 6.70
CA HIS A 165 -1.68 -11.62 7.67
C HIS A 165 -2.83 -11.02 8.48
N THR A 166 -3.98 -11.68 8.47
CA THR A 166 -5.10 -11.29 9.32
C THR A 166 -4.83 -11.75 10.74
N VAL A 167 -4.75 -10.80 11.68
CA VAL A 167 -4.52 -11.04 13.11
C VAL A 167 -5.73 -10.49 13.86
N ALA A 168 -6.79 -11.29 13.91
CA ALA A 168 -8.04 -10.90 14.55
C ALA A 168 -7.83 -10.60 16.04
N SER A 169 -8.47 -9.54 16.52
CA SER A 169 -8.56 -9.19 17.93
C SER A 169 -10.02 -9.01 18.33
N ALA A 170 -10.32 -8.99 19.63
CA ALA A 170 -11.68 -8.83 20.12
C ALA A 170 -12.35 -7.52 19.64
N GLU A 171 -11.56 -6.46 19.51
CA GLU A 171 -12.03 -5.15 19.03
C GLU A 171 -12.00 -5.05 17.49
N PHE A 172 -11.03 -5.70 16.86
CA PHE A 172 -10.80 -5.61 15.41
C PHE A 172 -10.69 -7.01 14.79
N PRO A 173 -11.81 -7.62 14.34
CA PRO A 173 -11.82 -8.98 13.80
C PRO A 173 -11.11 -9.10 12.45
N THR A 174 -11.02 -8.00 11.71
CA THR A 174 -10.38 -7.93 10.38
C THR A 174 -9.02 -7.24 10.41
N ARG A 175 -8.43 -7.06 11.59
CA ARG A 175 -7.11 -6.42 11.72
C ARG A 175 -6.09 -7.18 10.87
N THR A 176 -5.32 -6.45 10.09
CA THR A 176 -4.30 -6.99 9.19
C THR A 176 -2.93 -6.41 9.51
N VAL A 177 -1.94 -7.29 9.54
CA VAL A 177 -0.52 -6.96 9.64
C VAL A 177 0.15 -7.22 8.30
N TYR A 178 0.82 -6.19 7.77
CA TYR A 178 1.64 -6.27 6.58
C TYR A 178 3.09 -6.49 7.01
N LEU A 179 3.59 -7.72 6.83
CA LEU A 179 4.97 -8.08 7.12
C LEU A 179 5.84 -7.70 5.93
N ILE A 180 6.83 -6.85 6.17
CA ILE A 180 7.75 -6.33 5.16
C ILE A 180 9.13 -6.89 5.49
N ASN A 181 9.62 -7.76 4.61
CA ASN A 181 10.90 -8.42 4.77
C ASN A 181 11.89 -7.89 3.72
N PHE A 182 12.81 -7.02 4.14
CA PHE A 182 13.81 -6.44 3.24
C PHE A 182 14.90 -7.45 2.87
N ASN A 183 15.39 -7.35 1.64
CA ASN A 183 16.51 -8.15 1.17
C ASN A 183 17.77 -7.84 1.98
N GLU A 184 18.63 -8.85 2.18
CA GLU A 184 19.85 -8.72 2.98
C GLU A 184 20.74 -7.57 2.52
N ASP A 185 20.83 -7.33 1.21
CA ASP A 185 21.68 -6.29 0.64
C ASP A 185 21.19 -4.87 0.98
N VAL A 186 19.87 -4.70 1.12
CA VAL A 186 19.28 -3.45 1.60
C VAL A 186 19.68 -3.20 3.05
N ILE A 187 19.66 -4.25 3.88
CA ILE A 187 20.08 -4.16 5.29
C ILE A 187 21.58 -3.91 5.44
N LYS A 188 22.41 -4.55 4.61
CA LYS A 188 23.86 -4.29 4.56
C LYS A 188 24.11 -2.83 4.24
N ARG A 189 23.44 -2.28 3.21
CA ARG A 189 23.54 -0.86 2.82
C ARG A 189 23.07 0.07 3.94
N GLU A 190 21.99 -0.26 4.64
CA GLU A 190 21.44 0.57 5.71
C GLU A 190 22.37 0.70 6.94
N LYS A 191 23.31 -0.24 7.11
CA LYS A 191 24.32 -0.24 8.19
C LYS A 191 25.60 0.53 7.86
N LEU A 192 25.83 0.86 6.59
CA LEU A 192 26.97 1.66 6.13
C LEU A 192 26.71 3.15 6.38
#